data_AF-A0A7S3RH02-F1
#
_entry.id   AF-A0A7S3RH02-F1
#
_cell.length_a   1.000
_cell.length_b   1.000
_cell.length_c   1.000
_cell.angle_alpha   90.00
_cell.angle_beta   90.00
_cell.angle_gamma   90.00
#
_symmetry.space_group_name_H-M   'P 1'
#
loop_
_entity.id
_entity.type
_entity.pdbx_description
1 polymer ?
#
loop_
_entity_poly.entity_id
_entity_poly.type
_entity_poly.pdbx_seq_one_letter_code
_entity_poly.pdbx_strand_id
1 'polypeptide(L)'
;WHGREMEVFVRHLGMTPLEAITCATREGARALRLDGRVGQIAPGQLADLLVVDADPLQDIRVLNDRNHLMSVVSKGRAVDLTVPWPTRRPFRGEKVAQWTGVPLTRELALNIDKKRASK
;
A
#
# COMPACT_ATOMS: atom_id res chain seq x y z
N TRP A 1 -1.03 4.60 3.33
CA TRP A 1 -2.24 4.79 2.51
C TRP A 1 -2.66 3.53 1.74
N HIS A 2 -1.78 2.57 1.43
CA HIS A 2 -2.15 1.40 0.59
C HIS A 2 -2.71 0.16 1.32
N GLY A 3 -2.69 0.07 2.65
CA GLY A 3 -3.21 -1.12 3.36
C GLY A 3 -4.73 -1.29 3.24
N ARG A 4 -5.47 -0.18 3.11
CA ARG A 4 -6.95 -0.17 3.15
C ARG A 4 -7.61 -0.87 1.97
N GLU A 5 -6.87 -1.17 0.90
CA GLU A 5 -7.43 -1.82 -0.29
C GLU A 5 -8.06 -3.18 0.03
N MET A 6 -7.46 -3.97 0.92
CA MET A 6 -8.03 -5.26 1.31
C MET A 6 -9.36 -5.09 2.06
N GLU A 7 -9.49 -4.04 2.88
CA GLU A 7 -10.77 -3.69 3.52
C GLU A 7 -11.82 -3.30 2.47
N VAL A 8 -11.42 -2.55 1.44
CA VAL A 8 -12.28 -2.17 0.32
C VAL A 8 -12.74 -3.40 -0.48
N PHE A 9 -11.85 -4.35 -0.74
CA PHE A 9 -12.18 -5.58 -1.46
C PHE A 9 -13.25 -6.39 -0.73
N VAL A 10 -13.13 -6.51 0.59
CA VAL A 10 -14.12 -7.22 1.41
C VAL A 10 -15.44 -6.44 1.48
N ARG A 11 -15.39 -5.14 1.83
CA ARG A 11 -16.60 -4.36 2.11
C ARG A 11 -17.38 -3.92 0.88
N HIS A 12 -16.69 -3.67 -0.23
CA HIS A 12 -17.28 -3.04 -1.41
C HIS A 12 -17.27 -3.93 -2.65
N LEU A 13 -16.39 -4.93 -2.73
CA LEU A 13 -16.34 -5.88 -3.84
C LEU A 13 -16.90 -7.27 -3.47
N GLY A 14 -17.24 -7.49 -2.20
CA GLY A 14 -17.86 -8.74 -1.73
C GLY A 14 -16.91 -9.93 -1.65
N MET A 15 -15.59 -9.69 -1.66
CA MET A 15 -14.60 -10.75 -1.49
C MET A 15 -14.60 -11.27 -0.04
N THR A 16 -14.32 -12.55 0.15
CA THR A 16 -13.92 -13.08 1.45
C THR A 16 -12.54 -12.52 1.85
N PRO A 17 -12.20 -12.47 3.16
CA PRO A 17 -10.87 -12.05 3.60
C PRO A 17 -9.72 -12.83 2.95
N LEU A 18 -9.89 -14.15 2.77
CA LEU A 18 -8.89 -14.98 2.11
C LEU A 18 -8.73 -14.66 0.63
N GLU A 19 -9.81 -14.35 -0.08
CA GLU A 19 -9.76 -13.90 -1.48
C GLU A 19 -9.06 -12.54 -1.59
N ALA A 20 -9.33 -11.61 -0.68
CA ALA A 20 -8.66 -10.32 -0.64
C ALA A 20 -7.13 -10.46 -0.42
N ILE A 21 -6.73 -11.32 0.51
CA ILE A 21 -5.31 -11.67 0.75
C ILE A 21 -4.70 -12.30 -0.50
N THR A 22 -5.40 -13.26 -1.12
CA THR A 22 -4.95 -13.95 -2.33
C THR A 22 -4.79 -12.98 -3.50
N CYS A 23 -5.71 -12.02 -3.64
CA CYS A 23 -5.65 -10.95 -4.64
C CYS A 23 -4.41 -10.08 -4.43
N ALA A 24 -4.17 -9.65 -3.18
CA ALA A 24 -3.03 -8.80 -2.82
C ALA A 24 -1.67 -9.51 -2.84
N THR A 25 -1.63 -10.84 -2.92
CA THR A 25 -0.40 -11.64 -2.88
C THR A 25 -0.20 -12.45 -4.16
N ARG A 26 -0.78 -13.66 -4.26
CA ARG A 26 -0.58 -14.60 -5.37
C ARG A 26 -1.02 -14.02 -6.71
N GLU A 27 -2.21 -13.43 -6.77
CA GLU A 27 -2.70 -12.86 -8.02
C GLU A 27 -1.96 -11.56 -8.39
N GLY A 28 -1.55 -10.77 -7.40
CA GLY A 28 -0.64 -9.63 -7.59
C GLY A 28 0.69 -10.05 -8.21
N ALA A 29 1.29 -11.15 -7.73
CA ALA A 29 2.52 -11.71 -8.29
C ALA A 29 2.32 -12.14 -9.76
N ARG A 30 1.20 -12.81 -10.07
CA ARG A 30 0.85 -13.18 -11.45
C ARG A 30 0.67 -11.97 -12.35
N ALA A 31 -0.06 -10.95 -11.89
CA ALA A 31 -0.28 -9.71 -12.66
C ALA A 31 1.05 -9.02 -13.01
N LEU A 32 2.05 -9.14 -12.13
CA LEU A 32 3.39 -8.60 -12.33
C LEU A 32 4.36 -9.55 -13.06
N ARG A 33 3.92 -10.75 -13.49
CA ARG A 33 4.76 -11.81 -14.09
C ARG A 33 5.92 -12.24 -13.16
N LEU A 34 5.62 -12.31 -11.87
CA LEU A 34 6.49 -12.75 -10.79
C LEU A 34 5.94 -14.03 -10.11
N ASP A 35 5.03 -14.71 -10.76
CA ASP A 35 4.52 -16.00 -10.29
C ASP A 35 5.65 -17.01 -10.13
N GLY A 36 5.53 -17.88 -9.11
CA GLY A 36 6.59 -18.80 -8.73
C GLY A 36 7.82 -18.14 -8.08
N ARG A 37 7.83 -16.81 -7.87
CA ARG A 37 8.93 -16.09 -7.21
C ARG A 37 8.51 -15.39 -5.92
N VAL A 38 7.31 -14.79 -5.88
CA VAL A 38 6.77 -14.05 -4.73
C VAL A 38 5.26 -14.27 -4.60
N GLY A 39 4.67 -13.84 -3.49
CA GLY A 39 3.23 -13.83 -3.29
C GLY A 39 2.65 -15.17 -2.80
N GLN A 40 3.48 -16.17 -2.54
CA GLN A 40 3.07 -17.42 -1.91
C GLN A 40 4.15 -17.96 -0.98
N ILE A 41 3.71 -18.60 0.11
CA ILE A 41 4.59 -19.35 1.00
C ILE A 41 4.81 -20.74 0.39
N ALA A 42 5.91 -20.92 -0.34
CA ALA A 42 6.28 -22.18 -0.97
C ALA A 42 7.82 -22.29 -1.12
N PRO A 43 8.38 -23.51 -1.12
CA PRO A 43 9.80 -23.71 -1.40
C PRO A 43 10.22 -23.10 -2.74
N GLY A 44 11.41 -22.47 -2.77
CA GLY A 44 11.96 -21.83 -3.97
C GLY A 44 11.47 -20.40 -4.23
N GLN A 45 10.47 -19.91 -3.49
CA GLN A 45 10.05 -18.50 -3.56
C GLN A 45 10.84 -17.62 -2.58
N LEU A 46 10.85 -16.31 -2.84
CA LEU A 46 11.43 -15.33 -1.93
C LEU A 46 10.65 -15.31 -0.60
N ALA A 47 11.40 -15.25 0.50
CA ALA A 47 10.85 -15.09 1.84
C ALA A 47 10.42 -13.63 2.07
N ASP A 48 9.30 -13.25 1.45
CA ASP A 48 8.54 -12.04 1.73
C ASP A 48 7.36 -12.43 2.64
N LEU A 49 7.52 -12.20 3.96
CA LEU A 49 6.59 -12.67 4.98
C LEU A 49 6.10 -11.52 5.86
N LEU A 50 4.83 -11.58 6.23
CA LEU A 50 4.19 -10.72 7.22
C LEU A 50 3.66 -11.60 8.34
N VAL A 51 4.12 -11.35 9.57
CA VAL A 51 3.66 -12.07 10.77
C VAL A 51 2.79 -11.13 11.59
N VAL A 52 1.58 -11.58 11.91
CA VAL A 52 0.59 -10.83 12.71
C VAL A 52 0.15 -11.62 13.93
N ASP A 53 -0.25 -10.92 14.98
CA ASP A 53 -0.70 -11.53 16.26
C ASP A 53 -2.23 -11.74 16.35
N ALA A 54 -2.95 -11.49 15.27
CA ALA A 54 -4.39 -11.69 15.16
C ALA A 54 -4.76 -12.34 13.82
N ASP A 55 -5.91 -13.01 13.77
CA ASP A 55 -6.38 -13.73 12.58
C ASP A 55 -7.00 -12.76 11.53
N PRO A 56 -6.36 -12.55 10.38
CA PRO A 56 -6.89 -11.65 9.34
C PRO A 56 -8.10 -12.22 8.61
N LEU A 57 -8.43 -13.51 8.81
CA LEU A 57 -9.64 -14.13 8.25
C LEU A 57 -10.90 -13.77 9.04
N GLN A 58 -10.77 -13.44 10.33
CA GLN A 58 -11.87 -12.91 11.14
C GLN A 58 -12.04 -11.40 10.94
N ASP A 59 -10.91 -10.67 10.85
CA ASP A 59 -10.93 -9.23 10.61
C ASP A 59 -9.75 -8.78 9.75
N ILE A 60 -10.03 -8.48 8.48
CA ILE A 60 -9.01 -8.04 7.52
C ILE A 60 -8.35 -6.71 7.92
N ARG A 61 -8.98 -5.92 8.80
CA ARG A 61 -8.44 -4.63 9.27
C ARG A 61 -7.20 -4.80 10.15
N VAL A 62 -6.95 -5.99 10.68
CA VAL A 62 -5.70 -6.32 11.40
C VAL A 62 -4.48 -5.96 10.55
N LEU A 63 -4.54 -6.19 9.23
CA LEU A 63 -3.44 -5.89 8.31
C LEU A 63 -3.21 -4.37 8.11
N ASN A 64 -4.13 -3.52 8.56
CA ASN A 64 -4.01 -2.06 8.52
C ASN A 64 -3.42 -1.46 9.79
N ASP A 65 -3.46 -2.20 10.90
CA ASP A 65 -2.94 -1.72 12.17
C ASP A 65 -1.50 -2.19 12.36
N ARG A 66 -0.58 -1.23 12.49
CA ARG A 66 0.83 -1.52 12.74
C ARG A 66 1.03 -2.25 14.07
N ASN A 67 0.16 -2.07 15.05
CA ASN A 67 0.29 -2.70 16.37
C ASN A 67 0.19 -4.22 16.29
N HIS A 68 -0.52 -4.74 15.30
CA HIS A 68 -0.67 -6.18 15.07
C HIS A 68 0.49 -6.79 14.26
N LEU A 69 1.41 -5.97 13.73
CA LEU A 69 2.54 -6.46 12.94
C LEU A 69 3.69 -6.88 13.85
N MET A 70 3.88 -8.19 14.01
CA MET A 70 4.94 -8.76 14.84
C MET A 70 6.29 -8.77 14.15
N SER A 71 6.30 -9.11 12.86
CA SER A 71 7.53 -9.17 12.08
C SER A 71 7.25 -9.01 10.60
N VAL A 72 8.20 -8.39 9.91
CA VAL A 72 8.23 -8.29 8.46
C VAL A 72 9.56 -8.84 7.99
N VAL A 73 9.51 -9.81 7.08
CA VAL A 73 10.68 -10.34 6.40
C VAL A 73 10.56 -9.94 4.93
N SER A 74 11.61 -9.35 4.38
CA SER A 74 11.69 -9.05 2.95
C SER A 74 12.94 -9.64 2.35
N LYS A 75 12.78 -10.41 1.26
CA LYS A 75 13.86 -11.09 0.54
C LYS A 75 14.75 -11.91 1.49
N GLY A 76 14.13 -12.54 2.50
CA GLY A 76 14.83 -13.34 3.52
C GLY A 76 15.55 -12.54 4.61
N ARG A 77 15.35 -11.22 4.70
CA ARG A 77 15.91 -10.39 5.78
C ARG A 77 14.80 -9.79 6.63
N ALA A 78 14.95 -9.88 7.95
CA ALA A 78 14.08 -9.17 8.87
C ALA A 78 14.18 -7.66 8.66
N VAL A 79 13.04 -6.98 8.68
CA VAL A 79 12.92 -5.52 8.56
C VAL A 79 12.77 -4.93 9.96
N ASP A 80 13.56 -3.91 10.26
CA ASP A 80 13.42 -3.15 11.51
C ASP A 80 12.19 -2.24 11.43
N LEU A 81 11.19 -2.54 12.25
CA LEU A 81 9.91 -1.82 12.32
C LEU A 81 9.97 -0.59 13.25
N THR A 82 11.04 -0.43 14.03
CA THR A 82 11.25 0.71 14.93
C THR A 82 11.71 1.95 14.18
N VAL A 83 12.28 1.77 12.99
CA VAL A 83 12.72 2.88 12.14
C VAL A 83 11.48 3.66 11.65
N PRO A 84 11.39 4.97 11.92
CA PRO A 84 10.30 5.77 11.40
C PRO A 84 10.39 5.88 9.88
N TRP A 85 9.25 6.09 9.23
CA TRP A 85 9.24 6.34 7.78
C TRP A 85 10.16 7.52 7.46
N PRO A 86 11.04 7.38 6.45
CA PRO A 86 11.92 8.48 6.08
C PRO A 86 11.07 9.67 5.66
N THR A 87 11.43 10.86 6.13
CA THR A 87 10.79 12.09 5.67
C THR A 87 10.97 12.20 4.16
N ARG A 88 9.86 12.31 3.42
CA ARG A 88 9.91 12.50 1.97
C ARG A 88 10.80 13.68 1.66
N ARG A 89 11.81 13.47 0.83
CA ARG A 89 12.64 14.53 0.26
C ARG A 89 12.22 14.74 -1.18
N PRO A 90 11.93 15.98 -1.62
CA PRO A 90 11.64 16.23 -3.01
C PRO A 90 12.88 15.88 -3.86
N PHE A 91 12.66 15.21 -4.98
CA PHE A 91 13.73 14.88 -5.92
C PHE A 91 14.20 16.15 -6.65
N ARG A 92 15.47 16.18 -7.08
CA ARG A 92 16.02 17.31 -7.83
C ARG A 92 15.26 17.47 -9.15
N GLY A 93 14.62 18.62 -9.34
CA GLY A 93 13.78 18.88 -10.51
C GLY A 93 12.33 18.39 -10.37
N GLU A 94 11.94 17.90 -9.20
CA GLU A 94 10.55 17.57 -8.89
C GLU A 94 9.70 18.84 -8.95
N LYS A 95 9.06 19.06 -10.10
CA LYS A 95 8.00 20.04 -10.26
C LYS A 95 6.71 19.39 -9.80
N VAL A 96 6.59 19.11 -8.49
CA VAL A 96 5.26 18.91 -7.91
C VAL A 96 4.54 20.22 -8.14
N ALA A 97 3.65 20.21 -9.13
CA ALA A 97 2.81 21.34 -9.39
C ALA A 97 2.10 21.66 -8.06
N GLN A 98 2.06 22.95 -7.66
CA GLN A 98 1.73 23.39 -6.29
C GLN A 98 0.38 22.87 -5.76
N TRP A 99 -0.40 22.23 -6.61
CA TRP A 99 -1.69 21.57 -6.42
C TRP A 99 -1.67 20.33 -5.49
N THR A 100 -0.51 19.74 -5.19
CA THR A 100 -0.45 18.59 -4.26
C THR A 100 -0.24 18.97 -2.80
N GLY A 101 0.12 20.24 -2.54
CA GLY A 101 0.35 20.76 -1.18
C GLY A 101 -0.90 21.33 -0.50
N VAL A 102 -2.01 21.44 -1.23
CA VAL A 102 -3.29 21.96 -0.74
C VAL A 102 -4.42 21.05 -1.20
N PRO A 103 -5.42 20.77 -0.35
CA PRO A 103 -6.61 20.02 -0.76
C PRO A 103 -7.25 20.65 -2.00
N LEU A 104 -7.50 19.84 -3.04
CA LEU A 104 -8.16 20.29 -4.25
C LEU A 104 -9.65 20.52 -3.94
N THR A 105 -10.01 21.76 -3.61
CA THR A 105 -11.41 22.16 -3.43
C THR A 105 -12.04 22.56 -4.77
N ARG A 106 -13.36 22.47 -4.87
CA ARG A 106 -14.12 22.92 -6.06
C ARG A 106 -13.82 24.38 -6.41
N GLU A 107 -13.67 25.23 -5.40
CA GLU A 107 -13.31 26.64 -5.56
C GLU A 107 -11.91 26.81 -6.15
N LEU A 108 -10.93 26.03 -5.67
CA LEU A 108 -9.58 26.04 -6.21
C LEU A 108 -9.57 25.58 -7.67
N ALA A 109 -10.36 24.56 -8.02
CA ALA A 109 -10.47 24.02 -9.37
C ALA A 109 -11.08 25.01 -10.39
N LEU A 110 -12.03 25.84 -9.97
CA LEU A 110 -12.72 26.79 -10.85
C LEU A 110 -11.93 28.10 -11.06
N ASN A 111 -10.96 28.40 -10.19
CA ASN A 111 -10.16 29.62 -10.27
C ASN A 111 -8.77 29.41 -10.90
N ILE A 112 -8.50 28.23 -11.46
CA ILE A 112 -7.19 27.81 -11.99
C ILE A 112 -6.70 28.70 -13.13
N ASP A 113 -7.59 29.16 -14.02
CA ASP A 113 -7.18 29.89 -15.22
C ASP A 113 -6.87 31.38 -14.99
N LYS A 114 -7.38 31.99 -13.91
CA LYS A 114 -7.20 33.43 -13.66
C LYS A 114 -5.77 33.83 -13.26
N LYS A 115 -4.97 32.90 -12.72
CA LYS A 115 -3.57 33.18 -12.36
C LYS A 115 -2.58 33.04 -13.53
N ARG A 116 -3.00 32.49 -14.67
CA ARG A 116 -2.17 32.41 -15.90
C ARG A 116 -2.17 33.69 -16.72
N ALA A 117 -3.15 34.58 -16.53
CA ALA A 117 -3.31 35.81 -17.32
C ALA A 117 -2.59 37.05 -16.73
N SER A 118 -1.82 36.91 -15.65
CA SER A 118 -1.15 38.02 -14.95
C SER A 118 0.37 37.86 -14.82
N LYS A 119 1.00 37.07 -15.71
CA LYS A 119 2.46 37.01 -15.82
C LYS A 119 2.89 37.10 -17.27
#